data_AF-A0A3C0TKG4-F1
#
_entry.id   AF-A0A3C0TKG4-F1
#
_cell.length_a   1.000
_cell.length_b   1.000
_cell.length_c   1.000
_cell.angle_alpha   90.00
_cell.angle_beta   90.00
_cell.angle_gamma   90.00
#
_symmetry.space_group_name_H-M   'P 1'
#
loop_
_entity.id
_entity.type
_entity.pdbx_description
1 polymer ?
#
loop_
_entity_poly.entity_id
_entity_poly.type
_entity_poly.pdbx_seq_one_letter_code
_entity_poly.pdbx_strand_id
1 'polypeptide(L)'
;MFEFCYLDFRNLEVSLQDTLTPRQTVEKLDKYVIGQNKAKRAVAIALRNRWRRQRLSEELRDEVMPKNIIMIGSTGVGKTEIARRLAKLVQAPFLKIEASKFTEVGYVGRDVESIIRDLTEIGINMVKNEMAEKIQKKAEAAAEERLLDLLLPPLRTSPGFDVPSTEQQEQHTTTREKLRKQLKDGKLDGRSVEVETKEKVMPFGIISNVGMEEIEMNLKEMLGGMLPDKTKKRKAKVPDALRVLVQEEAAKLIDMDKVVKEALERIEDSGIVFLDEIDKIAGRETHGPDVSRQGVQRDLLPIVEGSTVNTKYGPVRTDHILFIAAGAFHVAKPSD
;
A
#
# COMPACT_ATOMS: atom_id res chain seq x y z
N MET A 1 -8.63 40.32 -31.01
CA MET A 1 -7.34 39.65 -30.82
C MET A 1 -7.27 39.32 -29.33
N PHE A 2 -7.74 38.14 -28.94
CA PHE A 2 -7.87 37.77 -27.53
C PHE A 2 -6.57 37.08 -27.07
N GLU A 3 -5.89 37.76 -26.16
CA GLU A 3 -4.66 37.32 -25.51
C GLU A 3 -5.00 36.15 -24.57
N PHE A 4 -4.47 34.96 -24.88
CA PHE A 4 -4.56 33.80 -24.01
C PHE A 4 -3.65 34.03 -22.80
N CYS A 5 -4.24 34.41 -21.67
CA CYS A 5 -3.55 34.47 -20.40
C CYS A 5 -3.31 33.03 -19.90
N TYR A 6 -2.11 32.51 -20.16
CA TYR A 6 -1.64 31.25 -19.58
C TYR A 6 -1.45 31.47 -18.06
N LEU A 7 -2.42 31.01 -17.25
CA LEU A 7 -2.21 30.85 -15.82
C LEU A 7 -1.23 29.70 -15.60
N ASP A 8 -0.01 30.08 -15.23
CA ASP A 8 1.13 29.21 -14.96
C ASP A 8 0.96 28.51 -13.60
N PHE A 9 0.22 27.39 -13.58
CA PHE A 9 0.08 26.51 -12.42
C PHE A 9 1.34 25.64 -12.24
N ARG A 10 2.43 26.25 -11.76
CA ARG A 10 3.74 25.61 -11.58
C ARG A 10 3.96 24.80 -10.29
N ASN A 11 2.96 24.60 -9.44
CA ASN A 11 3.18 24.05 -8.09
C ASN A 11 2.40 22.77 -7.72
N LEU A 12 1.94 21.98 -8.69
CA LEU A 12 1.70 20.56 -8.42
C LEU A 12 2.84 19.78 -9.08
N GLU A 13 3.65 19.08 -8.29
CA GLU A 13 4.45 17.96 -8.78
C GLU A 13 3.47 16.86 -9.26
N VAL A 14 2.83 17.08 -10.41
CA VAL A 14 2.03 16.06 -11.08
C VAL A 14 3.01 14.97 -11.48
N SER A 15 2.82 13.77 -10.94
CA SER A 15 3.64 12.62 -11.33
C SER A 15 3.60 12.51 -12.87
N LEU A 16 4.76 12.30 -13.51
CA LEU A 16 4.84 12.12 -14.97
C LEU A 16 3.88 11.03 -15.49
N GLN A 17 3.40 10.13 -14.61
CA GLN A 17 2.51 9.03 -14.91
C GLN A 17 1.05 9.46 -15.15
N ASP A 18 0.62 10.59 -14.60
CA ASP A 18 -0.75 11.10 -14.76
C ASP A 18 -0.99 11.78 -16.12
N THR A 19 0.07 12.06 -16.89
CA THR A 19 -0.04 12.81 -18.15
C THR A 19 -0.32 11.96 -19.39
N LEU A 20 -0.34 10.62 -19.25
CA LEU A 20 -0.44 9.71 -20.40
C LEU A 20 -1.68 10.00 -21.24
N THR A 21 -1.46 10.13 -22.54
CA THR A 21 -2.55 10.20 -23.51
C THR A 21 -3.18 8.81 -23.68
N PRO A 22 -4.46 8.73 -24.10
CA PRO A 22 -5.09 7.43 -24.33
C PRO A 22 -4.30 6.53 -25.29
N ARG A 23 -3.65 7.11 -26.32
CA ARG A 23 -2.79 6.36 -27.25
C ARG A 23 -1.57 5.76 -26.56
N GLN A 24 -0.84 6.56 -25.78
CA GLN A 24 0.32 6.09 -25.02
C GLN A 24 -0.06 5.03 -23.97
N THR A 25 -1.22 5.16 -23.35
CA THR A 25 -1.72 4.13 -22.42
C THR A 25 -1.95 2.81 -23.15
N VAL A 26 -2.60 2.84 -24.32
CA VAL A 26 -2.80 1.63 -25.15
C VAL A 26 -1.45 1.02 -25.56
N GLU A 27 -0.51 1.81 -26.05
CA GLU A 27 0.84 1.35 -26.44
C GLU A 27 1.61 0.69 -25.29
N LYS A 28 1.47 1.22 -24.07
CA LYS A 28 2.08 0.59 -22.88
C LYS A 28 1.38 -0.72 -22.51
N LEU A 29 0.05 -0.81 -22.67
CA LEU A 29 -0.71 -2.04 -22.44
C LEU A 29 -0.44 -3.10 -23.53
N ASP A 30 -0.13 -2.70 -24.76
CA ASP A 30 0.23 -3.59 -25.87
C ASP A 30 1.46 -4.44 -25.58
N LYS A 31 2.38 -3.97 -24.71
CA LYS A 31 3.57 -4.72 -24.29
C LYS A 31 3.26 -5.95 -23.43
N TYR A 32 2.06 -6.02 -22.85
CA TYR A 32 1.69 -7.05 -21.86
C TYR A 32 0.45 -7.84 -22.26
N VAL A 33 -0.49 -7.22 -22.97
CA VAL A 33 -1.75 -7.86 -23.38
C VAL A 33 -1.79 -7.84 -24.90
N ILE A 34 -1.97 -9.00 -25.53
CA ILE A 34 -2.06 -9.11 -26.99
C ILE A 34 -3.52 -8.89 -27.42
N GLY A 35 -3.75 -8.06 -28.45
CA GLY A 35 -5.11 -7.78 -28.95
C GLY A 35 -5.97 -6.97 -27.98
N GLN A 36 -7.27 -7.27 -27.88
CA GLN A 36 -8.21 -6.60 -26.96
C GLN A 36 -8.27 -5.06 -27.06
N ASN A 37 -8.11 -4.52 -28.28
CA ASN A 37 -8.00 -3.07 -28.52
C ASN A 37 -9.18 -2.25 -27.96
N LYS A 38 -10.40 -2.80 -28.00
CA LYS A 38 -11.59 -2.15 -27.44
C LYS A 38 -11.48 -1.98 -25.92
N ALA A 39 -11.07 -3.03 -25.21
CA ALA A 39 -10.90 -2.99 -23.75
C ALA A 39 -9.77 -2.05 -23.35
N LYS A 40 -8.61 -2.11 -24.05
CA LYS A 40 -7.49 -1.18 -23.82
C LYS A 40 -7.90 0.28 -24.01
N ARG A 41 -8.66 0.58 -25.07
CA ARG A 41 -9.16 1.94 -25.32
C ARG A 41 -10.13 2.39 -24.23
N ALA A 42 -11.02 1.53 -23.76
CA ALA A 42 -11.96 1.85 -22.68
C ALA A 42 -11.23 2.23 -21.39
N VAL A 43 -10.26 1.42 -20.94
CA VAL A 43 -9.48 1.72 -19.73
C VAL A 43 -8.60 2.97 -19.90
N ALA A 44 -8.06 3.19 -21.10
CA ALA A 44 -7.26 4.38 -21.40
C ALA A 44 -8.10 5.67 -21.35
N ILE A 45 -9.36 5.61 -21.78
CA ILE A 45 -10.30 6.74 -21.67
C ILE A 45 -10.67 6.99 -20.20
N ALA A 46 -10.98 5.94 -19.44
CA ALA A 46 -11.31 6.08 -18.02
C ALA A 46 -10.16 6.75 -17.24
N LEU A 47 -8.92 6.30 -17.48
CA LEU A 47 -7.73 6.92 -16.88
C LEU A 47 -7.56 8.38 -17.32
N ARG A 48 -7.77 8.68 -18.60
CA ARG A 48 -7.63 10.06 -19.09
C ARG A 48 -8.71 10.98 -18.51
N ASN A 49 -9.93 10.49 -18.33
CA ASN A 49 -11.00 11.25 -17.71
C ASN A 49 -10.70 11.59 -16.26
N ARG A 50 -10.03 10.69 -15.54
CA ARG A 50 -9.54 10.95 -14.18
C ARG A 50 -8.54 12.11 -14.12
N TRP A 51 -7.55 12.13 -15.02
CA TRP A 51 -6.64 13.28 -15.13
C TRP A 51 -7.35 14.57 -15.53
N ARG A 52 -8.38 14.48 -16.38
CA ARG A 52 -9.21 15.65 -16.74
C ARG A 52 -9.99 16.17 -15.53
N ARG A 53 -10.55 15.28 -14.70
CA ARG A 53 -11.28 15.60 -13.46
C ARG A 53 -10.42 16.45 -12.51
N GLN A 54 -9.16 16.05 -12.30
CA GLN A 54 -8.22 16.78 -11.44
C GLN A 54 -7.91 18.21 -11.91
N ARG A 55 -8.22 18.54 -13.18
CA ARG A 55 -8.02 19.88 -13.76
C ARG A 55 -9.28 20.74 -13.77
N LEU A 56 -10.40 20.21 -13.29
CA LEU A 56 -11.62 20.98 -13.10
C LEU A 56 -11.51 21.81 -11.81
N SER A 57 -12.34 22.85 -11.71
CA SER A 57 -12.60 23.55 -10.45
C SER A 57 -13.13 22.56 -9.41
N GLU A 58 -12.96 22.87 -8.14
CA GLU A 58 -13.38 22.02 -7.02
C GLU A 58 -14.87 21.66 -7.11
N GLU A 59 -15.74 22.64 -7.37
CA GLU A 59 -17.18 22.44 -7.57
C GLU A 59 -17.51 21.43 -8.67
N LEU A 60 -16.83 21.52 -9.83
CA LEU A 60 -17.07 20.62 -10.96
C LEU A 60 -16.35 19.28 -10.82
N ARG A 61 -15.34 19.19 -9.94
CA ARG A 61 -14.56 17.99 -9.74
C ARG A 61 -15.39 16.90 -9.08
N ASP A 62 -16.15 17.29 -8.06
CA ASP A 62 -16.94 16.38 -7.24
C ASP A 62 -18.17 15.86 -8.01
N GLU A 63 -18.71 16.64 -8.95
CA GLU A 63 -19.82 16.21 -9.82
C GLU A 63 -19.41 15.18 -10.88
N VAL A 64 -18.11 15.07 -11.20
CA VAL A 64 -17.63 14.19 -12.27
C VAL A 64 -17.27 12.81 -11.73
N MET A 65 -18.26 11.92 -11.75
CA MET A 65 -18.11 10.53 -11.36
C MET A 65 -17.24 9.71 -12.32
N PRO A 66 -16.47 8.73 -11.81
CA PRO A 66 -15.66 7.83 -12.62
C PRO A 66 -16.54 7.05 -13.61
N LYS A 67 -15.98 6.77 -14.79
CA LYS A 67 -16.65 5.94 -15.80
C LYS A 67 -16.27 4.48 -15.55
N ASN A 68 -17.00 3.85 -14.64
CA ASN A 68 -16.88 2.43 -14.34
C ASN A 68 -17.02 1.56 -15.60
N ILE A 69 -16.33 0.42 -15.62
CA ILE A 69 -16.17 -0.41 -16.82
C ILE A 69 -16.73 -1.81 -16.56
N ILE A 70 -17.51 -2.34 -17.51
CA ILE A 70 -17.88 -3.75 -17.54
C ILE A 70 -17.15 -4.42 -18.71
N MET A 71 -16.34 -5.43 -18.40
CA MET A 71 -15.60 -6.23 -19.38
C MET A 71 -16.31 -7.57 -19.62
N ILE A 72 -16.76 -7.77 -20.86
CA ILE A 72 -17.44 -8.98 -21.29
C ILE A 72 -16.51 -9.80 -22.17
N GLY A 73 -16.34 -11.08 -21.84
CA GLY A 73 -15.58 -12.03 -22.66
C GLY A 73 -15.30 -13.34 -21.94
N SER A 74 -14.83 -14.37 -22.65
CA SER A 74 -14.48 -15.65 -22.05
C SER A 74 -13.34 -15.53 -21.02
N THR A 75 -13.14 -16.58 -20.22
CA THR A 75 -12.00 -16.67 -19.30
C THR A 75 -10.69 -16.71 -20.10
N GLY A 76 -9.59 -16.23 -19.48
CA GLY A 76 -8.25 -16.28 -20.10
C GLY A 76 -7.95 -15.25 -21.19
N VAL A 77 -8.91 -14.44 -21.66
CA VAL A 77 -8.68 -13.43 -22.73
C VAL A 77 -7.91 -12.18 -22.29
N GLY A 78 -7.53 -12.10 -21.00
CA GLY A 78 -6.73 -10.99 -20.46
C GLY A 78 -7.49 -9.88 -19.75
N LYS A 79 -8.78 -10.05 -19.40
CA LYS A 79 -9.60 -9.04 -18.68
C LYS A 79 -8.90 -8.53 -17.40
N THR A 80 -8.53 -9.45 -16.51
CA THR A 80 -7.83 -9.14 -15.26
C THR A 80 -6.44 -8.56 -15.51
N GLU A 81 -5.74 -9.01 -16.55
CA GLU A 81 -4.39 -8.54 -16.87
C GLU A 81 -4.40 -7.09 -17.36
N ILE A 82 -5.41 -6.68 -18.15
CA ILE A 82 -5.59 -5.27 -18.54
C ILE A 82 -5.74 -4.39 -17.30
N ALA A 83 -6.62 -4.75 -16.37
CA ALA A 83 -6.87 -3.97 -15.14
C ALA A 83 -5.63 -3.93 -14.22
N ARG A 84 -4.96 -5.07 -14.04
CA ARG A 84 -3.73 -5.17 -13.23
C ARG A 84 -2.60 -4.34 -13.82
N ARG A 85 -2.42 -4.36 -15.15
CA ARG A 85 -1.38 -3.56 -15.84
C ARG A 85 -1.71 -2.08 -15.83
N LEU A 86 -2.99 -1.72 -15.96
CA LEU A 86 -3.44 -0.34 -15.80
C LEU A 86 -3.08 0.20 -14.42
N ALA A 87 -3.39 -0.53 -13.35
CA ALA A 87 -3.08 -0.10 -11.99
C ALA A 87 -1.58 0.09 -11.76
N LYS A 88 -0.76 -0.87 -12.21
CA LYS A 88 0.70 -0.76 -12.14
C LYS A 88 1.25 0.43 -12.94
N LEU A 89 0.63 0.75 -14.07
CA LEU A 89 1.06 1.83 -14.94
C LEU A 89 0.89 3.21 -14.30
N VAL A 90 -0.10 3.35 -13.42
CA VAL A 90 -0.50 4.62 -12.80
C VAL A 90 -0.24 4.63 -11.30
N GLN A 91 0.48 3.62 -10.79
CA GLN A 91 0.78 3.44 -9.37
C GLN A 91 -0.48 3.58 -8.48
N ALA A 92 -1.57 2.93 -8.90
CA ALA A 92 -2.81 2.90 -8.14
C ALA A 92 -2.90 1.65 -7.25
N PRO A 93 -3.47 1.77 -6.03
CA PRO A 93 -3.92 0.64 -5.24
C PRO A 93 -4.92 -0.21 -6.04
N PHE A 94 -4.71 -1.53 -6.06
CA PHE A 94 -5.50 -2.45 -6.88
C PHE A 94 -5.93 -3.66 -6.08
N LEU A 95 -7.25 -3.91 -6.04
CA LEU A 95 -7.83 -5.08 -5.42
C LEU A 95 -8.60 -5.90 -6.46
N LYS A 96 -8.30 -7.20 -6.55
CA LYS A 96 -9.12 -8.18 -7.28
C LYS A 96 -9.98 -8.93 -6.27
N ILE A 97 -11.30 -8.97 -6.50
CA ILE A 97 -12.22 -9.81 -5.76
C ILE A 97 -13.18 -10.55 -6.70
N GLU A 98 -13.69 -11.70 -6.26
CA GLU A 98 -14.70 -12.48 -6.98
C GLU A 98 -16.06 -12.17 -6.37
N ALA A 99 -17.04 -11.80 -7.21
CA ALA A 99 -18.37 -11.38 -6.75
C ALA A 99 -19.15 -12.50 -6.04
N SER A 100 -18.88 -13.76 -6.41
CA SER A 100 -19.48 -14.96 -5.81
C SER A 100 -19.15 -15.12 -4.32
N LYS A 101 -18.05 -14.53 -3.83
CA LYS A 101 -17.64 -14.60 -2.41
C LYS A 101 -18.66 -14.02 -1.44
N PHE A 102 -19.51 -13.13 -1.91
CA PHE A 102 -20.56 -12.50 -1.10
C PHE A 102 -21.89 -13.27 -1.13
N THR A 103 -22.00 -14.33 -1.96
CA THR A 103 -23.24 -15.11 -2.13
C THR A 103 -23.29 -16.40 -1.31
N GLU A 104 -22.15 -16.88 -0.83
CA GLU A 104 -22.05 -18.18 -0.15
C GLU A 104 -22.59 -18.10 1.29
N VAL A 105 -23.52 -19.00 1.62
CA VAL A 105 -24.22 -19.15 2.92
C VAL A 105 -23.25 -19.38 4.11
N GLY A 106 -21.94 -19.51 3.85
CA GLY A 106 -20.90 -19.84 4.84
C GLY A 106 -20.00 -18.70 5.29
N TYR A 107 -20.18 -17.45 4.86
CA TYR A 107 -19.37 -16.32 5.33
C TYR A 107 -20.22 -15.31 6.12
N VAL A 108 -20.67 -15.74 7.31
CA VAL A 108 -21.19 -14.83 8.34
C VAL A 108 -20.08 -13.83 8.67
N GLY A 109 -20.12 -12.62 8.12
CA GLY A 109 -19.23 -11.51 8.52
C GLY A 109 -18.39 -10.82 7.44
N ARG A 110 -18.40 -11.24 6.16
CA ARG A 110 -17.78 -10.42 5.09
C ARG A 110 -18.80 -9.48 4.46
N ASP A 111 -18.89 -8.32 5.08
CA ASP A 111 -19.53 -7.12 4.57
C ASP A 111 -18.87 -6.65 3.26
N VAL A 112 -19.66 -6.16 2.30
CA VAL A 112 -19.19 -5.62 1.01
C VAL A 112 -18.22 -4.45 1.21
N GLU A 113 -18.35 -3.70 2.30
CA GLU A 113 -17.39 -2.65 2.67
C GLU A 113 -15.96 -3.20 2.93
N SER A 114 -15.81 -4.50 3.19
CA SER A 114 -14.48 -5.14 3.30
C SER A 114 -13.63 -4.96 2.05
N ILE A 115 -14.26 -4.78 0.87
CA ILE A 115 -13.56 -4.43 -0.38
C ILE A 115 -12.73 -3.16 -0.20
N ILE A 116 -13.31 -2.14 0.43
CA ILE A 116 -12.65 -0.84 0.63
C ILE A 116 -11.60 -0.95 1.74
N ARG A 117 -11.88 -1.73 2.79
CA ARG A 117 -10.91 -1.99 3.87
C ARG A 117 -9.67 -2.72 3.34
N ASP A 118 -9.85 -3.77 2.53
CA ASP A 118 -8.76 -4.52 1.89
C ASP A 118 -7.97 -3.65 0.90
N LEU A 119 -8.67 -2.84 0.08
CA LEU A 119 -8.02 -1.86 -0.81
C LEU A 119 -7.20 -0.84 -0.01
N THR A 120 -7.69 -0.45 1.17
CA THR A 120 -7.02 0.49 2.06
C THR A 120 -5.71 -0.07 2.59
N GLU A 121 -5.71 -1.33 3.03
CA GLU A 121 -4.48 -2.01 3.47
C GLU A 121 -3.44 -2.10 2.35
N ILE A 122 -3.89 -2.39 1.12
CA ILE A 122 -3.01 -2.41 -0.06
C ILE A 122 -2.42 -1.01 -0.30
N GLY A 123 -3.22 0.05 -0.23
CA GLY A 123 -2.76 1.43 -0.40
C GLY A 123 -1.75 1.87 0.66
N ILE A 124 -2.01 1.55 1.92
CA ILE A 124 -1.09 1.84 3.04
C ILE A 124 0.25 1.15 2.84
N ASN A 125 0.24 -0.15 2.52
CA ASN A 125 1.47 -0.90 2.27
C ASN A 125 2.24 -0.38 1.07
N MET A 126 1.53 0.03 0.01
CA MET A 126 2.14 0.64 -1.17
C MET A 126 2.88 1.94 -0.82
N VAL A 127 2.22 2.88 -0.15
CA VAL A 127 2.84 4.16 0.25
C VAL A 127 3.97 3.95 1.25
N LYS A 128 3.80 3.02 2.21
CA LYS A 128 4.84 2.67 3.16
C LYS A 128 6.11 2.17 2.47
N ASN A 129 5.97 1.31 1.46
CA ASN A 129 7.11 0.79 0.70
C ASN A 129 7.80 1.91 -0.10
N GLU A 130 7.04 2.80 -0.74
CA GLU A 130 7.60 3.95 -1.46
C GLU A 130 8.35 4.92 -0.53
N MET A 131 7.82 5.18 0.67
CA MET A 131 8.51 6.01 1.66
C MET A 131 9.76 5.32 2.21
N ALA A 132 9.70 4.01 2.46
CA ALA A 132 10.85 3.24 2.89
C ALA A 132 12.00 3.31 1.86
N GLU A 133 11.69 3.18 0.57
CA GLU A 133 12.68 3.34 -0.51
C GLU A 133 13.31 4.74 -0.53
N LYS A 134 12.52 5.81 -0.34
CA LYS A 134 13.02 7.20 -0.28
C LYS A 134 13.93 7.44 0.93
N ILE A 135 13.66 6.77 2.05
CA ILE A 135 14.37 6.95 3.32
C ILE A 135 15.58 6.01 3.44
N GLN A 136 15.65 4.95 2.65
CA GLN A 136 16.68 3.91 2.70
C GLN A 136 18.12 4.47 2.84
N LYS A 137 18.50 5.45 2.00
CA LYS A 137 19.84 6.07 2.07
C LYS A 137 20.11 6.82 3.38
N LYS A 138 19.08 7.46 3.93
CA LYS A 138 19.17 8.16 5.23
C LYS A 138 19.24 7.15 6.37
N ALA A 139 18.47 6.08 6.29
CA ALA A 139 18.51 4.97 7.25
C ALA A 139 19.88 4.27 7.25
N GLU A 140 20.47 4.05 6.07
CA GLU A 140 21.84 3.52 5.92
C GLU A 140 22.88 4.42 6.60
N ALA A 141 22.84 5.72 6.34
CA ALA A 141 23.75 6.66 7.00
C ALA A 141 23.57 6.69 8.53
N ALA A 142 22.33 6.69 9.01
CA ALA A 142 22.04 6.66 10.44
C ALA A 142 22.48 5.34 11.10
N ALA A 143 22.28 4.21 10.41
CA ALA A 143 22.71 2.90 10.87
C ALA A 143 24.24 2.77 10.89
N GLU A 144 24.95 3.34 9.91
CA GLU A 144 26.42 3.44 9.92
C GLU A 144 26.90 4.21 11.16
N GLU A 145 26.31 5.37 11.47
CA GLU A 145 26.69 6.13 12.66
C GLU A 145 26.43 5.36 13.96
N ARG A 146 25.27 4.72 14.07
CA ARG A 146 24.93 3.90 15.24
C ARG A 146 25.85 2.69 15.39
N LEU A 147 26.28 2.09 14.28
CA LEU A 147 27.26 1.01 14.29
C LEU A 147 28.64 1.51 14.72
N LEU A 148 29.06 2.70 14.28
CA LEU A 148 30.30 3.33 14.72
C LEU A 148 30.27 3.61 16.23
N ASP A 149 29.14 4.04 16.79
CA ASP A 149 28.99 4.22 18.25
C ASP A 149 29.13 2.90 19.02
N LEU A 150 28.68 1.77 18.46
CA LEU A 150 28.88 0.45 19.05
C LEU A 150 30.34 -0.02 18.97
N LEU A 151 31.06 0.36 17.91
CA LEU A 151 32.46 0.00 17.68
C LEU A 151 33.44 0.89 18.45
N LEU A 152 33.09 2.16 18.63
CA LEU A 152 33.84 3.19 19.34
C LEU A 152 32.85 4.05 20.15
N PRO A 153 32.56 3.66 21.40
CA PRO A 153 31.65 4.41 22.26
C PRO A 153 32.06 5.89 22.38
N PRO A 154 31.10 6.82 22.41
CA PRO A 154 31.39 8.24 22.62
C PRO A 154 32.06 8.45 23.99
N LEU A 155 32.93 9.45 24.07
CA LEU A 155 33.54 9.88 25.32
C LEU A 155 32.42 10.29 26.30
N ARG A 156 32.28 9.60 27.43
CA ARG A 156 31.23 9.88 28.40
C ARG A 156 31.55 11.17 29.15
N THR A 157 30.69 12.17 29.03
CA THR A 157 30.60 13.30 29.97
C THR A 157 29.67 12.91 31.12
N SER A 158 30.17 12.13 32.07
CA SER A 158 29.40 11.81 33.28
C SER A 158 29.43 13.00 34.26
N PRO A 159 28.35 13.28 35.02
CA PRO A 159 28.39 14.26 36.10
C PRO A 159 29.41 13.78 37.15
N GLY A 160 30.55 14.48 37.27
CA GLY A 160 31.63 14.14 38.21
C GLY A 160 32.90 13.55 37.58
N PHE A 161 33.00 13.45 36.25
CA PHE A 161 34.25 13.16 35.54
C PHE A 161 34.77 14.41 34.82
N ASP A 162 36.09 14.51 34.65
CA ASP A 162 36.74 15.61 33.94
C ASP A 162 36.14 15.78 32.53
N VAL A 163 35.85 17.04 32.17
CA VAL A 163 35.44 17.40 30.82
C VAL A 163 36.54 16.92 29.86
N PRO A 164 36.23 16.10 28.84
CA PRO A 164 37.24 15.60 27.93
C PRO A 164 37.98 16.76 27.27
N SER A 165 39.30 16.73 27.36
CA SER A 165 40.18 17.76 26.78
C SER A 165 39.99 17.87 25.27
N THR A 166 40.28 19.04 24.70
CA THR A 166 40.15 19.31 23.26
C THR A 166 40.94 18.30 22.41
N GLU A 167 42.13 17.90 22.87
CA GLU A 167 42.95 16.87 22.21
C GLU A 167 42.28 15.48 22.21
N GLN A 168 41.61 15.08 23.30
CA GLN A 168 40.90 13.81 23.36
C GLN A 168 39.69 13.77 22.42
N GLN A 169 39.01 14.91 22.25
CA GLN A 169 37.91 15.05 21.30
C GLN A 169 38.41 14.96 19.84
N GLU A 170 39.53 15.62 19.51
CA GLU A 170 40.15 15.54 18.18
C GLU A 170 40.64 14.13 17.84
N GLN A 171 41.24 13.43 18.80
CA GLN A 171 41.66 12.03 18.60
C GLN A 171 40.48 11.09 18.40
N HIS A 172 39.37 11.29 19.13
CA HIS A 172 38.16 10.48 19.00
C HIS A 172 37.51 10.67 17.62
N THR A 173 37.37 11.91 17.16
CA THR A 173 36.83 12.21 15.82
C THR A 173 37.71 11.64 14.71
N THR A 174 39.02 11.81 14.79
CA THR A 174 39.98 11.23 13.83
C THR A 174 39.90 9.70 13.79
N THR A 175 39.75 9.05 14.95
CA THR A 175 39.61 7.59 15.03
C THR A 175 38.28 7.13 14.45
N ARG A 176 37.18 7.87 14.68
CA ARG A 176 35.86 7.60 14.11
C ARG A 176 35.88 7.66 12.59
N GLU A 177 36.56 8.64 11.99
CA GLU A 177 36.69 8.76 10.54
C GLU A 177 37.47 7.60 9.91
N LYS A 178 38.58 7.19 10.55
CA LYS A 178 39.34 6.00 10.13
C LYS A 178 38.49 4.73 10.18
N LEU A 179 37.69 4.54 11.23
CA LEU A 179 36.77 3.41 11.34
C LEU A 179 35.67 3.46 10.28
N ARG A 180 35.11 4.64 9.98
CA ARG A 180 34.13 4.82 8.90
C ARG A 180 34.71 4.38 7.55
N LYS A 181 35.96 4.74 7.26
CA LYS A 181 36.65 4.28 6.04
C LYS A 181 36.86 2.76 6.03
N GLN A 182 37.30 2.18 7.16
CA GLN A 182 37.48 0.73 7.27
C GLN A 182 36.17 -0.07 7.15
N LEU A 183 35.06 0.49 7.64
CA LEU A 183 33.73 -0.09 7.48
C LEU A 183 33.33 -0.13 6.00
N LYS A 184 33.52 0.98 5.27
CA LYS A 184 33.26 1.05 3.82
C LYS A 184 34.17 0.14 3.00
N ASP A 185 35.41 -0.06 3.44
CA ASP A 185 36.37 -0.99 2.84
C ASP A 185 36.08 -2.47 3.17
N GLY A 186 35.07 -2.80 3.99
CA GLY A 186 34.76 -4.17 4.42
C GLY A 186 35.79 -4.80 5.38
N LYS A 187 36.73 -4.01 5.91
CA LYS A 187 37.81 -4.51 6.78
C LYS A 187 37.35 -4.91 8.18
N LEU A 188 36.11 -4.54 8.54
CA LEU A 188 35.52 -4.77 9.86
C LEU A 188 34.54 -5.93 9.90
N ASP A 189 34.34 -6.66 8.79
CA ASP A 189 33.33 -7.72 8.67
C ASP A 189 33.50 -8.87 9.67
N GLY A 190 34.74 -9.14 10.09
CA GLY A 190 35.07 -10.14 11.09
C GLY A 190 34.79 -9.73 12.54
N ARG A 191 34.53 -8.44 12.79
CA ARG A 191 34.31 -7.91 14.14
C ARG A 191 32.85 -8.15 14.56
N SER A 192 32.65 -8.46 15.84
CA SER A 192 31.33 -8.67 16.42
C SER A 192 30.93 -7.48 17.28
N VAL A 193 29.67 -7.10 17.21
CA VAL A 193 29.03 -6.06 18.03
C VAL A 193 27.79 -6.61 18.72
N GLU A 194 27.44 -6.03 19.86
CA GLU A 194 26.18 -6.33 20.55
C GLU A 194 25.09 -5.40 20.03
N VAL A 195 24.07 -5.96 19.38
CA VAL A 195 22.91 -5.24 18.89
C VAL A 195 21.71 -5.61 19.74
N GLU A 196 20.93 -4.62 20.15
CA GLU A 196 19.64 -4.83 20.79
C GLU A 196 18.60 -5.10 19.71
N THR A 197 18.00 -6.29 19.72
CA THR A 197 16.96 -6.65 18.76
C THR A 197 15.65 -6.89 19.50
N LYS A 198 14.54 -6.41 18.93
CA LYS A 198 13.19 -6.72 19.43
C LYS A 198 12.86 -8.18 19.13
N GLU A 199 12.64 -8.97 20.18
CA GLU A 199 12.20 -10.35 20.04
C GLU A 199 10.67 -10.37 19.97
N LYS A 200 10.08 -10.75 18.83
CA LYS A 200 8.65 -11.13 18.81
C LYS A 200 8.56 -12.43 19.60
N VAL A 201 8.18 -12.32 20.87
CA VAL A 201 7.80 -13.49 21.67
C VAL A 201 6.54 -14.04 21.02
N MET A 202 6.69 -15.05 20.16
CA MET A 202 5.54 -15.88 19.78
C MET A 202 5.10 -16.59 21.06
N PRO A 203 3.86 -16.39 21.54
CA PRO A 203 3.38 -17.16 22.67
C PRO A 203 3.37 -18.62 22.24
N PHE A 204 4.30 -19.41 22.78
CA PHE A 204 4.24 -20.85 22.70
C PHE A 204 3.30 -21.34 23.80
N GLY A 205 2.24 -22.03 23.40
CA GLY A 205 1.38 -22.79 24.29
C GLY A 205 -0.04 -22.26 24.36
N ILE A 206 -0.90 -22.76 23.47
CA ILE A 206 -2.17 -23.46 23.79
C ILE A 206 -2.45 -24.33 22.55
N ILE A 207 -2.01 -25.59 22.59
CA ILE A 207 -2.68 -26.65 21.82
C ILE A 207 -3.83 -27.07 22.73
N SER A 208 -4.97 -26.41 22.63
CA SER A 208 -6.24 -26.96 23.11
C SER A 208 -7.17 -27.07 21.94
N ASN A 209 -7.48 -28.32 21.61
CA ASN A 209 -8.43 -28.69 20.57
C ASN A 209 -9.78 -27.98 20.79
N VAL A 210 -10.39 -27.58 19.66
CA VAL A 210 -11.79 -27.19 19.47
C VAL A 210 -12.18 -25.73 19.79
N GLY A 211 -12.33 -24.93 18.73
CA GLY A 211 -13.51 -24.07 18.56
C GLY A 211 -13.45 -22.58 18.97
N MET A 212 -12.27 -22.00 19.22
CA MET A 212 -12.14 -20.61 19.71
C MET A 212 -11.04 -19.79 19.00
N GLU A 213 -10.86 -19.94 17.68
CA GLU A 213 -9.76 -19.28 16.94
C GLU A 213 -9.95 -17.76 16.76
N GLU A 214 -11.18 -17.25 16.60
CA GLU A 214 -11.41 -15.82 16.30
C GLU A 214 -11.30 -14.91 17.54
N ILE A 215 -11.68 -15.39 18.72
CA ILE A 215 -11.61 -14.60 19.97
C ILE A 215 -10.16 -14.47 20.43
N GLU A 216 -9.33 -15.49 20.18
CA GLU A 216 -7.92 -15.50 20.57
C GLU A 216 -7.08 -14.52 19.72
N MET A 217 -7.42 -14.34 18.44
CA MET A 217 -6.74 -13.35 17.58
C MET A 217 -7.02 -11.90 18.04
N ASN A 218 -8.27 -11.57 18.35
CA ASN A 218 -8.63 -10.24 18.86
C ASN A 218 -8.10 -9.97 20.27
N LEU A 219 -8.08 -10.97 21.16
CA LEU A 219 -7.47 -10.82 22.49
C LEU A 219 -5.96 -10.60 22.40
N LYS A 220 -5.28 -11.29 21.48
CA LYS A 220 -3.83 -11.21 21.27
C LYS A 220 -3.42 -9.87 20.66
N GLU A 221 -4.23 -9.28 19.78
CA GLU A 221 -4.00 -7.90 19.30
C GLU A 221 -4.23 -6.86 20.40
N MET A 222 -5.25 -7.02 21.24
CA MET A 222 -5.47 -6.14 22.40
C MET A 222 -4.37 -6.26 23.49
N LEU A 223 -3.89 -7.47 23.79
CA LEU A 223 -2.83 -7.71 24.79
C LEU A 223 -1.42 -7.41 24.27
N GLY A 224 -1.20 -7.51 22.95
CA GLY A 224 0.08 -7.19 22.31
C GLY A 224 0.46 -5.71 22.35
N GLY A 225 -0.51 -4.81 22.52
CA GLY A 225 -0.28 -3.36 22.62
C GLY A 225 0.13 -2.86 24.01
N MET A 226 0.03 -3.68 25.06
CA MET A 226 0.18 -3.24 26.46
C MET A 226 1.47 -3.75 27.14
N LEU A 227 2.21 -4.66 26.49
CA LEU A 227 3.51 -5.16 26.97
C LEU A 227 4.66 -4.44 26.23
N PRO A 228 5.61 -3.81 26.94
CA PRO A 228 6.77 -3.23 26.28
C PRO A 228 7.58 -4.33 25.59
N ASP A 229 7.92 -4.11 24.31
CA ASP A 229 8.77 -5.01 23.53
C ASP A 229 10.03 -5.36 24.32
N LYS A 230 10.21 -6.64 24.68
CA LYS A 230 11.46 -7.08 25.31
C LYS A 230 12.57 -7.02 24.27
N THR A 231 13.50 -6.10 24.45
CA THR A 231 14.74 -6.01 23.68
C THR A 231 15.77 -6.96 24.26
N LYS A 232 16.36 -7.82 23.42
CA LYS A 232 17.43 -8.74 23.81
C LYS A 232 18.73 -8.33 23.12
N LYS A 233 19.82 -8.25 23.89
CA LYS A 233 21.16 -8.04 23.36
C LYS A 233 21.64 -9.33 22.70
N ARG A 234 21.97 -9.25 21.42
CA ARG A 234 22.54 -10.36 20.65
C ARG A 234 23.87 -9.92 20.04
N LYS A 235 24.88 -10.77 20.15
CA LYS A 235 26.14 -10.60 19.41
C LYS A 235 25.92 -10.96 17.94
N ALA A 236 26.24 -10.04 17.06
CA ALA A 236 26.17 -10.19 15.61
C ALA A 236 27.46 -9.68 14.97
N LYS A 237 27.83 -10.24 13.81
CA LYS A 237 28.93 -9.68 13.01
C LYS A 237 28.52 -8.32 12.45
N VAL A 238 29.49 -7.44 12.21
CA VAL A 238 29.28 -6.12 11.59
C VAL A 238 28.31 -6.11 10.40
N PRO A 239 28.41 -6.99 9.38
CA PRO A 239 27.46 -6.99 8.25
C PRO A 239 26.02 -7.33 8.66
N ASP A 240 25.83 -8.29 9.56
CA ASP A 240 24.50 -8.68 10.03
C ASP A 240 23.92 -7.62 10.97
N ALA A 241 24.75 -7.03 11.82
CA ALA A 241 24.40 -5.92 12.68
C ALA A 241 23.95 -4.71 11.87
N LEU A 242 24.68 -4.37 10.80
CA LEU A 242 24.33 -3.26 9.92
C LEU A 242 22.96 -3.45 9.28
N ARG A 243 22.65 -4.66 8.78
CA ARG A 243 21.33 -4.97 8.19
C ARG A 243 20.19 -4.76 9.18
N VAL A 244 20.37 -5.21 10.42
CA VAL A 244 19.37 -5.04 11.48
C VAL A 244 19.21 -3.57 11.85
N LEU A 245 20.31 -2.84 12.03
CA LEU A 245 20.28 -1.41 12.35
C LEU A 245 19.62 -0.59 11.25
N VAL A 246 19.87 -0.89 9.98
CA VAL A 246 19.22 -0.23 8.84
C VAL A 246 17.69 -0.40 8.90
N GLN A 247 17.21 -1.62 9.21
CA GLN A 247 15.77 -1.87 9.33
C GLN A 247 15.15 -1.10 10.50
N GLU A 248 15.85 -1.03 11.64
CA GLU A 248 15.39 -0.27 12.80
C GLU A 248 15.34 1.24 12.52
N GLU A 249 16.41 1.81 11.95
CA GLU A 249 16.45 3.23 11.63
C GLU A 249 15.45 3.58 10.53
N ALA A 250 15.27 2.73 9.53
CA ALA A 250 14.23 2.91 8.52
C ALA A 250 12.83 2.95 9.15
N ALA A 251 12.54 2.02 10.07
CA ALA A 251 11.24 1.98 10.77
C ALA A 251 10.99 3.22 11.64
N LYS A 252 12.02 3.79 12.26
CA LYS A 252 11.90 5.03 13.07
C LYS A 252 11.69 6.27 12.21
N LEU A 253 12.30 6.31 11.04
CA LEU A 253 12.25 7.47 10.14
C LEU A 253 10.93 7.55 9.35
N ILE A 254 10.14 6.48 9.31
CA ILE A 254 8.82 6.47 8.65
C ILE A 254 7.77 7.08 9.58
N ASP A 255 7.22 8.21 9.15
CA ASP A 255 6.06 8.84 9.77
C ASP A 255 4.78 8.11 9.30
N MET A 256 4.20 7.32 10.20
CA MET A 256 2.98 6.55 9.90
C MET A 256 1.75 7.44 9.68
N ASP A 257 1.66 8.60 10.32
CA ASP A 257 0.52 9.51 10.13
C ASP A 257 0.55 10.09 8.72
N LYS A 258 1.75 10.45 8.26
CA LYS A 258 1.96 10.88 6.87
C LYS A 258 1.68 9.76 5.86
N VAL A 259 2.13 8.53 6.14
CA VAL A 259 1.82 7.35 5.30
C VAL A 259 0.32 7.16 5.19
N VAL A 260 -0.40 7.20 6.32
CA VAL A 260 -1.85 7.02 6.35
C VAL A 260 -2.54 8.10 5.53
N LYS A 261 -2.21 9.37 5.75
CA LYS A 261 -2.81 10.48 5.01
C LYS A 261 -2.60 10.35 3.50
N GLU A 262 -1.37 10.15 3.05
CA GLU A 262 -1.05 10.02 1.62
C GLU A 262 -1.71 8.76 0.99
N ALA A 263 -1.82 7.66 1.75
CA ALA A 263 -2.49 6.46 1.28
C ALA A 263 -3.99 6.67 1.12
N LEU A 264 -4.67 7.27 2.10
CA LEU A 264 -6.12 7.54 2.03
C LEU A 264 -6.44 8.43 0.83
N GLU A 265 -5.72 9.56 0.67
CA GLU A 265 -5.85 10.44 -0.49
C GLU A 265 -5.65 9.65 -1.81
N ARG A 266 -4.63 8.79 -1.87
CA ARG A 266 -4.37 7.96 -3.05
C ARG A 266 -5.46 6.92 -3.31
N ILE A 267 -6.06 6.34 -2.29
CA ILE A 267 -7.15 5.37 -2.45
C ILE A 267 -8.41 6.06 -2.98
N GLU A 268 -8.80 7.17 -2.36
CA GLU A 268 -9.97 7.97 -2.79
C GLU A 268 -9.79 8.44 -4.23
N ASP A 269 -8.61 8.96 -4.57
CA ASP A 269 -8.39 9.50 -5.89
C ASP A 269 -8.15 8.44 -6.94
N SER A 270 -7.41 7.37 -6.61
CA SER A 270 -6.77 6.45 -7.57
C SER A 270 -7.10 4.98 -7.44
N GLY A 271 -7.81 4.59 -6.39
CA GLY A 271 -8.16 3.20 -6.12
C GLY A 271 -8.81 2.54 -7.33
N ILE A 272 -8.43 1.29 -7.60
CA ILE A 272 -9.03 0.46 -8.63
C ILE A 272 -9.52 -0.85 -7.99
N VAL A 273 -10.81 -1.10 -8.11
CA VAL A 273 -11.44 -2.36 -7.68
C VAL A 273 -11.82 -3.17 -8.92
N PHE A 274 -11.32 -4.39 -9.01
CA PHE A 274 -11.69 -5.34 -10.05
C PHE A 274 -12.64 -6.40 -9.48
N LEU A 275 -13.90 -6.35 -9.92
CA LEU A 275 -14.95 -7.30 -9.56
C LEU A 275 -15.01 -8.40 -10.63
N ASP A 276 -14.41 -9.54 -10.37
CA ASP A 276 -14.43 -10.70 -11.26
C ASP A 276 -15.72 -11.51 -11.07
N GLU A 277 -16.13 -12.22 -12.12
CA GLU A 277 -17.32 -13.08 -12.12
C GLU A 277 -18.63 -12.40 -11.71
N ILE A 278 -18.81 -11.11 -12.08
CA ILE A 278 -20.04 -10.36 -11.76
C ILE A 278 -21.29 -11.00 -12.40
N ASP A 279 -21.12 -11.73 -13.51
CA ASP A 279 -22.20 -12.44 -14.18
C ASP A 279 -22.77 -13.60 -13.34
N LYS A 280 -22.06 -14.06 -12.30
CA LYS A 280 -22.56 -15.07 -11.37
C LYS A 280 -23.61 -14.55 -10.40
N ILE A 281 -23.69 -13.23 -10.22
CA ILE A 281 -24.66 -12.57 -9.33
C ILE A 281 -25.80 -11.88 -10.08
N ALA A 282 -25.77 -11.88 -11.43
CA ALA A 282 -26.70 -11.17 -12.32
C ALA A 282 -27.96 -11.97 -12.78
N GLY A 283 -28.25 -13.13 -12.18
CA GLY A 283 -29.34 -14.01 -12.64
C GLY A 283 -30.74 -13.65 -12.12
N ARG A 284 -31.77 -13.86 -12.95
CA ARG A 284 -33.21 -13.76 -12.59
C ARG A 284 -33.83 -15.12 -12.22
N GLU A 285 -34.84 -15.03 -11.34
CA GLU A 285 -35.53 -16.10 -10.60
C GLU A 285 -36.06 -17.27 -11.43
N THR A 286 -35.89 -18.51 -10.95
CA THR A 286 -36.73 -19.64 -11.39
C THR A 286 -37.01 -20.72 -10.31
N HIS A 287 -37.04 -20.33 -9.02
CA HIS A 287 -37.31 -21.16 -7.81
C HIS A 287 -36.07 -21.75 -7.10
N GLY A 288 -35.71 -21.17 -5.95
CA GLY A 288 -34.64 -21.65 -5.07
C GLY A 288 -34.17 -20.56 -4.09
N PRO A 289 -33.30 -20.86 -3.09
CA PRO A 289 -32.83 -19.91 -2.08
C PRO A 289 -31.88 -18.87 -2.71
N ASP A 290 -32.46 -17.93 -3.47
CA ASP A 290 -31.76 -16.99 -4.36
C ASP A 290 -31.82 -15.52 -3.90
N VAL A 291 -32.38 -15.24 -2.71
CA VAL A 291 -32.37 -13.89 -2.08
C VAL A 291 -30.93 -13.37 -1.91
N SER A 292 -29.95 -14.27 -1.85
CA SER A 292 -28.52 -13.96 -1.66
C SER A 292 -27.89 -13.21 -2.85
N ARG A 293 -28.19 -13.57 -4.12
CA ARG A 293 -27.44 -13.05 -5.29
C ARG A 293 -27.76 -11.59 -5.63
N GLN A 294 -29.05 -11.25 -5.65
CA GLN A 294 -29.48 -9.85 -5.82
C GLN A 294 -29.13 -9.01 -4.59
N GLY A 295 -29.13 -9.61 -3.39
CA GLY A 295 -28.64 -8.97 -2.17
C GLY A 295 -27.23 -8.40 -2.36
N VAL A 296 -26.30 -9.21 -2.88
CA VAL A 296 -24.92 -8.75 -3.16
C VAL A 296 -24.88 -7.55 -4.10
N GLN A 297 -25.69 -7.51 -5.16
CA GLN A 297 -25.73 -6.35 -6.05
C GLN A 297 -26.19 -5.09 -5.31
N ARG A 298 -27.23 -5.22 -4.48
CA ARG A 298 -27.76 -4.11 -3.67
C ARG A 298 -26.74 -3.62 -2.65
N ASP A 299 -25.97 -4.53 -2.07
CA ASP A 299 -24.92 -4.20 -1.11
C ASP A 299 -23.67 -3.59 -1.77
N LEU A 300 -23.43 -3.89 -3.06
CA LEU A 300 -22.38 -3.26 -3.87
C LEU A 300 -22.75 -1.85 -4.35
N LEU A 301 -24.04 -1.50 -4.45
CA LEU A 301 -24.46 -0.19 -4.96
C LEU A 301 -23.88 0.99 -4.16
N PRO A 302 -23.97 1.03 -2.80
CA PRO A 302 -23.43 2.14 -2.04
C PRO A 302 -21.96 2.44 -2.33
N ILE A 303 -21.12 1.41 -2.42
CA ILE A 303 -19.69 1.61 -2.66
C ILE A 303 -19.39 2.05 -4.10
N VAL A 304 -20.24 1.68 -5.08
CA VAL A 304 -20.07 2.06 -6.50
C VAL A 304 -20.64 3.45 -6.79
N GLU A 305 -21.73 3.84 -6.13
CA GLU A 305 -22.38 5.14 -6.26
C GLU A 305 -21.66 6.25 -5.50
N GLY A 306 -20.95 5.88 -4.42
CA GLY A 306 -20.24 6.80 -3.55
C GLY A 306 -20.77 6.69 -2.12
N SER A 307 -19.95 6.13 -1.24
CA SER A 307 -20.22 6.06 0.19
C SER A 307 -18.95 6.30 0.99
N THR A 308 -19.11 6.59 2.28
CA THR A 308 -17.98 6.65 3.21
C THR A 308 -17.90 5.33 3.97
N VAL A 309 -16.80 4.62 3.79
CA VAL A 309 -16.52 3.36 4.51
C VAL A 309 -15.52 3.64 5.63
N ASN A 310 -15.84 3.18 6.84
CA ASN A 310 -14.93 3.28 7.97
C ASN A 310 -13.88 2.17 7.94
N THR A 311 -12.61 2.56 8.03
CA THR A 311 -11.47 1.67 8.13
C THR A 311 -10.71 1.92 9.44
N LYS A 312 -9.80 1.01 9.82
CA LYS A 312 -8.91 1.22 10.98
C LYS A 312 -7.95 2.41 10.84
N TYR A 313 -7.80 2.96 9.64
CA TYR A 313 -6.94 4.09 9.34
C TYR A 313 -7.70 5.41 9.20
N GLY A 314 -9.04 5.37 9.25
CA GLY A 314 -9.91 6.52 9.02
C GLY A 314 -11.02 6.22 8.00
N PRO A 315 -11.94 7.17 7.79
CA PRO A 315 -12.97 7.07 6.76
C PRO A 315 -12.35 7.17 5.36
N VAL A 316 -12.90 6.41 4.42
CA VAL A 316 -12.53 6.42 2.99
C VAL A 316 -13.78 6.66 2.15
N ARG A 317 -13.75 7.69 1.30
CA ARG A 317 -14.80 7.97 0.33
C ARG A 317 -14.60 7.20 -0.97
N THR A 318 -15.65 6.58 -1.48
CA THR A 318 -15.57 5.70 -2.67
C THR A 318 -15.95 6.39 -3.98
N ASP A 319 -16.40 7.65 -3.94
CA ASP A 319 -16.93 8.45 -5.06
C ASP A 319 -16.04 8.44 -6.31
N HIS A 320 -14.74 8.27 -6.12
CA HIS A 320 -13.74 8.42 -7.17
C HIS A 320 -12.90 7.16 -7.43
N ILE A 321 -13.23 6.07 -6.74
CA ILE A 321 -12.65 4.75 -6.99
C ILE A 321 -13.16 4.22 -8.33
N LEU A 322 -12.24 3.70 -9.16
CA LEU A 322 -12.60 3.10 -10.43
C LEU A 322 -12.99 1.64 -10.24
N PHE A 323 -14.24 1.31 -10.54
CA PHE A 323 -14.71 -0.06 -10.56
C PHE A 323 -14.63 -0.64 -11.98
N ILE A 324 -13.98 -1.80 -12.08
CA ILE A 324 -13.91 -2.62 -13.30
C ILE A 324 -14.55 -3.96 -12.99
N ALA A 325 -15.78 -4.16 -13.44
CA ALA A 325 -16.45 -5.44 -13.36
C ALA A 325 -16.11 -6.31 -14.58
N ALA A 326 -16.03 -7.61 -14.41
CA ALA A 326 -15.76 -8.55 -15.47
C ALA A 326 -16.64 -9.79 -15.34
N GLY A 327 -17.05 -10.35 -16.49
CA GLY A 327 -17.84 -11.56 -16.53
C GLY A 327 -17.78 -12.24 -17.89
N ALA A 328 -18.16 -13.51 -17.93
CA ALA A 328 -18.31 -14.23 -19.19
C ALA A 328 -19.65 -13.95 -19.85
N PHE A 329 -20.69 -13.75 -19.04
CA PHE A 329 -22.07 -13.46 -19.47
C PHE A 329 -22.61 -14.54 -20.42
N HIS A 330 -22.29 -15.81 -20.12
CA HIS A 330 -22.81 -16.96 -20.87
C HIS A 330 -24.27 -17.27 -20.53
N VAL A 331 -24.65 -17.07 -19.27
CA VAL A 331 -25.97 -17.45 -18.70
C VAL A 331 -26.82 -16.25 -18.27
N ALA A 332 -26.20 -15.08 -18.13
CA ALA A 332 -26.84 -13.82 -17.77
C ALA A 332 -26.37 -12.74 -18.74
N LYS A 333 -27.20 -11.73 -18.97
CA LYS A 333 -26.87 -10.53 -19.74
C LYS A 333 -26.59 -9.38 -18.79
N PRO A 334 -25.79 -8.37 -19.20
CA PRO A 334 -25.62 -7.15 -18.40
C PRO A 334 -26.92 -6.36 -18.15
N SER A 335 -27.99 -6.66 -18.88
CA SER A 335 -29.33 -6.07 -18.69
C SER A 335 -30.16 -6.75 -17.59
N ASP A 336 -29.70 -7.91 -17.11
CA ASP A 336 -30.43 -8.73 -16.14
C ASP A 336 -30.17 -8.28 -14.70
#